data_AF-A0A2R6J3R0-F1
#
_entry.id   AF-A0A2R6J3R0-F1
#
_cell.length_a   1.000
_cell.length_b   1.000
_cell.length_c   1.000
_cell.angle_alpha   90.00
_cell.angle_beta   90.00
_cell.angle_gamma   90.00
#
_symmetry.space_group_name_H-M   'P 1'
#
loop_
_entity.id
_entity.type
_entity.pdbx_description
1 polymer ?
#
loop_
_entity_poly.entity_id
_entity_poly.type
_entity_poly.pdbx_seq_one_letter_code
_entity_poly.pdbx_strand_id
1 'polypeptide(L)' 'MDATLDHTMMRVHDLEESLDWYGTNLDYEEKGRWEADTFTNVFLGPEDVHDEGALLELTYNHDGREYAMGDAWGHIAVR' A
#
# COMPACT_ATOMS: atom_id res chain seq x y z
N MET A 1 14.32 5.94 22.26
CA MET A 1 13.85 6.43 20.95
C MET A 1 12.73 5.46 20.63
N ASP A 2 11.50 5.90 20.82
CA ASP A 2 10.32 5.05 20.60
C ASP A 2 9.94 5.28 19.14
N ALA A 3 10.24 4.29 18.30
CA ALA A 3 9.96 4.32 16.88
C ALA A 3 9.01 3.18 16.56
N THR A 4 7.83 3.54 16.04
CA THR A 4 6.80 2.60 15.58
C THR A 4 6.94 2.43 14.06
N LEU A 5 6.71 1.21 13.57
CA LEU A 5 6.68 0.98 12.12
C LEU A 5 5.41 1.62 11.54
N ASP A 6 5.59 2.57 10.64
CA ASP A 6 4.50 3.37 10.10
C ASP A 6 3.77 2.66 8.95
N HIS A 7 4.52 2.14 7.97
CA HIS A 7 3.95 1.44 6.83
C HIS A 7 4.99 0.54 6.15
N THR A 8 4.48 -0.34 5.29
CA THR A 8 5.26 -1.03 4.25
C THR A 8 4.78 -0.59 2.88
N MET A 9 5.71 -0.24 1.99
CA MET A 9 5.37 0.28 0.66
C MET A 9 5.59 -0.76 -0.43
N MET A 10 4.62 -0.89 -1.33
CA MET A 10 4.74 -1.67 -2.56
C MET A 10 4.37 -0.82 -3.77
N ARG A 11 5.17 -0.92 -4.83
CA ARG A 11 4.84 -0.29 -6.11
C ARG A 11 3.87 -1.17 -6.88
N VAL A 12 2.89 -0.53 -7.52
CA VAL A 12 1.87 -1.20 -8.33
C VAL A 12 1.87 -0.62 -9.75
N HIS A 13 1.59 -1.48 -10.74
CA HIS A 13 1.37 -1.04 -12.12
C HIS A 13 -0.05 -0.46 -12.26
N ASP A 14 -1.07 -1.11 -11.73
CA ASP A 14 -2.45 -0.67 -11.84
C ASP A 14 -3.01 -0.36 -10.45
N LEU A 15 -3.29 0.92 -10.20
CA LEU A 15 -3.79 1.36 -8.90
C LEU A 15 -5.22 0.89 -8.67
N GLU A 16 -6.08 0.96 -9.68
CA GLU A 16 -7.50 0.61 -9.54
C GLU A 16 -7.67 -0.88 -9.27
N GLU A 17 -6.98 -1.72 -10.05
CA GLU A 17 -6.96 -3.18 -9.85
C GLU A 17 -6.42 -3.52 -8.45
N SER A 18 -5.37 -2.84 -8.00
CA SER A 18 -4.81 -3.09 -6.67
C SER A 18 -5.78 -2.70 -5.55
N LEU A 19 -6.41 -1.53 -5.63
CA LEU A 19 -7.38 -1.07 -4.64
C LEU A 19 -8.58 -2.01 -4.56
N ASP A 20 -9.12 -2.44 -5.71
CA ASP A 20 -10.21 -3.42 -5.75
C ASP A 20 -9.80 -4.76 -5.11
N TRP A 21 -8.59 -5.24 -5.40
CA TRP A 21 -8.12 -6.52 -4.86
C TRP A 21 -7.99 -6.46 -3.33
N TYR A 22 -7.34 -5.43 -2.78
CA TYR A 22 -7.17 -5.30 -1.32
C TYR A 22 -8.48 -5.00 -0.60
N GLY A 23 -9.34 -4.18 -1.20
CA GLY A 23 -10.67 -3.90 -0.65
C GLY A 23 -11.56 -5.14 -0.63
N THR A 24 -11.55 -5.95 -1.69
CA THR A 24 -12.43 -7.13 -1.80
C THR A 24 -11.93 -8.33 -1.02
N ASN A 25 -10.61 -8.56 -0.97
CA ASN A 25 -10.07 -9.80 -0.40
C ASN A 25 -9.63 -9.66 1.06
N LEU A 26 -9.27 -8.45 1.50
CA LEU A 26 -8.83 -8.19 2.87
C LEU A 26 -9.73 -7.22 3.63
N ASP A 27 -10.81 -6.73 3.01
CA ASP A 27 -11.68 -5.68 3.55
C ASP A 27 -10.87 -4.42 3.97
N TYR A 28 -9.82 -4.10 3.21
CA TYR A 28 -8.99 -2.93 3.49
C TYR A 28 -9.64 -1.66 2.94
N GLU A 29 -9.53 -0.59 3.72
CA GLU A 29 -10.04 0.73 3.40
C GLU A 29 -8.90 1.72 3.18
N GLU A 30 -9.16 2.74 2.37
CA GLU A 30 -8.27 3.88 2.22
C GLU A 30 -8.22 4.70 3.52
N LYS A 31 -7.04 4.74 4.14
CA LYS A 31 -6.75 5.54 5.34
C LYS A 31 -6.08 6.88 5.01
N GLY A 32 -5.54 7.02 3.80
CA GLY A 32 -4.97 8.28 3.32
C GLY A 32 -4.53 8.19 1.87
N ARG A 33 -4.48 9.35 1.21
CA ARG A 33 -4.05 9.48 -0.18
C ARG A 33 -3.24 10.75 -0.38
N TRP A 34 -2.20 10.62 -1.17
CA TRP A 34 -1.40 11.72 -1.66
C TRP A 34 -1.29 11.64 -3.18
N GLU A 35 -1.73 12.69 -3.87
CA GLU A 35 -1.68 12.80 -5.32
C GLU A 35 -0.65 13.85 -5.73
N ALA A 36 0.36 13.42 -6.48
CA ALA A 36 1.33 14.29 -7.13
C ALA A 36 1.18 14.20 -8.65
N ASP A 37 1.81 15.10 -9.39
CA ASP A 37 1.73 15.10 -10.86
C ASP A 37 2.25 13.79 -11.48
N THR A 38 3.24 13.16 -10.85
CA THR A 38 3.95 11.99 -11.40
C THR A 38 3.61 10.67 -10.72
N PHE A 39 2.93 10.70 -9.57
CA PHE A 39 2.61 9.49 -8.81
C PHE A 39 1.44 9.70 -7.86
N THR A 40 0.83 8.59 -7.44
CA THR A 40 -0.19 8.55 -6.39
C THR A 40 0.21 7.54 -5.32
N ASN A 41 0.09 7.94 -4.05
CA ASN A 41 0.26 7.06 -2.89
C ASN A 41 -1.09 6.85 -2.21
N VAL A 42 -1.43 5.61 -1.89
CA VAL A 42 -2.64 5.26 -1.15
C VAL A 42 -2.26 4.37 0.03
N PHE A 43 -2.68 4.75 1.22
CA PHE A 43 -2.49 3.99 2.45
C PHE A 43 -3.74 3.18 2.74
N LEU A 44 -3.58 1.87 2.94
CA LEU A 44 -4.63 0.90 3.15
C LEU A 44 -4.47 0.19 4.51
N GLY A 45 -5.59 -0.11 5.14
CA GLY A 45 -5.64 -0.92 6.36
C GLY A 45 -7.07 -1.34 6.70
N PRO A 46 -7.24 -2.24 7.69
CA PRO A 46 -8.58 -2.66 8.15
C PRO A 46 -9.38 -1.48 8.70
N GLU A 47 -10.71 -1.60 8.73
CA GLU A 47 -11.63 -0.58 9.28
C GLU A 47 -11.14 -0.07 10.66
N ASP A 48 -10.95 -1.00 11.61
CA ASP A 48 -10.53 -0.74 12.99
C ASP A 48 -9.00 -0.81 13.22
N VAL A 49 -8.20 -0.29 12.28
CA VAL A 49 -6.74 -0.24 12.46
C VAL A 49 -6.35 0.56 13.70
N HIS A 50 -5.42 0.04 14.52
CA HIS A 50 -4.90 0.72 15.69
C HIS A 50 -4.08 1.96 15.29
N ASP A 51 -4.06 3.02 16.12
CA ASP A 51 -3.32 4.27 15.83
C ASP A 51 -1.81 4.04 15.60
N GLU A 52 -1.24 3.01 16.22
CA GLU A 52 0.15 2.58 16.05
C GLU A 52 0.31 1.38 15.08
N GLY A 53 -0.75 1.03 14.35
CA GLY A 53 -0.78 -0.07 13.40
C GLY A 53 -0.15 0.33 12.07
N ALA A 54 0.80 -0.48 11.58
CA ALA A 54 1.42 -0.24 10.28
C ALA A 54 0.42 -0.38 9.13
N LEU A 55 0.47 0.52 8.16
CA LEU A 55 -0.39 0.50 6.97
C LEU A 55 0.32 -0.14 5.76
N LEU A 56 -0.49 -0.58 4.79
CA LEU A 56 0.00 -0.92 3.45
C LEU A 56 -0.03 0.33 2.59
N GLU A 57 1.13 0.79 2.12
CA GLU A 57 1.21 1.88 1.15
C GLU A 57 1.36 1.31 -0.27
N LEU A 58 0.45 1.70 -1.16
CA LEU A 58 0.57 1.47 -2.59
C LEU A 58 1.09 2.72 -3.28
N THR A 59 2.16 2.58 -4.08
CA THR A 59 2.67 3.66 -4.92
C THR A 59 2.46 3.32 -6.40
N TYR A 60 1.67 4.14 -7.09
CA TYR A 60 1.46 4.08 -8.52
C TYR A 60 2.20 5.23 -9.21
N ASN A 61 3.07 4.93 -10.17
CA ASN A 61 3.73 5.95 -11.00
C ASN A 61 2.94 6.14 -12.30
N HIS A 62 2.66 7.39 -12.67
CA HIS A 62 1.76 7.73 -13.80
C HIS A 62 2.36 7.50 -15.19
N ASP A 63 3.53 6.86 -15.27
CA ASP A 63 4.29 6.67 -16.50
C ASP A 63 4.19 5.25 -17.09
N GLY A 64 3.31 4.42 -16.52
CA GLY A 64 2.99 3.09 -17.05
C GLY A 64 4.15 2.09 -17.01
N ARG A 65 5.14 2.31 -16.12
CA ARG A 65 6.27 1.39 -15.96
C ARG A 65 5.84 0.08 -15.28
N GLU A 66 6.52 -1.00 -15.64
CA GLU A 66 6.43 -2.29 -14.95
C GLU A 66 7.57 -2.46 -13.93
N TYR A 67 7.36 -3.32 -12.94
CA TYR A 67 8.36 -3.62 -11.92
C TYR A 67 8.74 -5.10 -11.96
N ALA A 68 10.03 -5.38 -12.04
CA ALA A 68 10.55 -6.72 -11.80
C ALA A 68 10.66 -6.95 -10.29
N MET A 69 10.02 -8.01 -9.80
CA MET A 69 10.19 -8.45 -8.43
C MET A 69 11.59 -9.07 -8.26
N GLY A 70 12.40 -8.53 -7.35
CA GLY A 70 13.69 -9.10 -6.99
C GLY A 70 13.55 -10.31 -6.06
N ASP A 71 14.64 -10.73 -5.43
CA ASP A 71 14.71 -11.88 -4.53
C ASP A 71 14.88 -11.51 -3.04
N ALA A 72 14.92 -10.21 -2.72
CA ALA A 72 15.12 -9.72 -1.36
C ALA A 72 13.81 -9.59 -0.55
N TRP A 73 12.71 -9.14 -1.17
CA TRP A 73 11.44 -8.93 -0.47
C TRP A 73 10.69 -10.25 -0.33
N GLY A 74 10.35 -10.62 0.91
CA GLY A 74 9.65 -11.84 1.22
C GLY A 74 8.13 -11.72 1.04
N HIS A 75 7.44 -11.22 2.06
CA HIS A 75 5.99 -11.06 2.08
C HIS A 75 5.56 -10.11 3.21
N ILE A 76 4.31 -9.66 3.14
CA ILE A 76 3.56 -9.17 4.29
C ILE A 76 2.67 -10.32 4.81
N ALA A 77 2.47 -10.39 6.12
CA ALA A 77 1.60 -11.38 6.74
C ALA A 77 0.45 -10.67 7.47
N VAL A 78 -0.78 -11.06 7.15
CA VAL A 78 -2.02 -10.52 7.74
C VAL A 78 -2.79 -11.67 8.40
N ARG A 79 -3.68 -11.36 9.34
CA ARG A 79 -4.53 -12.35 10.05
C ARG A 79 -5.99 -12.16 9.71
#